data_AF-A0A1E1X1H1-F1
#
_entry.id   AF-A0A1E1X1H1-F1
#
_cell.length_a   1.000
_cell.length_b   1.000
_cell.length_c   1.000
_cell.angle_alpha   90.00
_cell.angle_beta   90.00
_cell.angle_gamma   90.00
#
_symmetry.space_group_name_H-M   'P 1'
#
loop_
_entity.id
_entity.type
_entity.pdbx_description
1 polymer ?
#
loop_
_entity_poly.entity_id
_entity_poly.type
_entity_poly.pdbx_seq_one_letter_code
_entity_poly.pdbx_strand_id
1 'polypeptide(L)'
;KELTKESGKSLQLSQKMQKLLETRINTTEGTWVQCDHPDCNKRRYLADVIDPSELPEKWYCSMNKDPKHNSCEVEEDDQPDDD
;
A
#
# COMPACT_ATOMS: atom_id res chain seq x y z
N LYS A 1 -32.60 20.99 -25.32
CA LYS A 1 -31.74 19.84 -25.70
C LYS A 1 -30.58 19.79 -24.72
N GLU A 2 -30.76 19.16 -23.56
CA GLU A 2 -29.79 19.23 -22.44
C GLU A 2 -29.32 17.85 -21.94
N LEU A 3 -29.52 16.79 -22.72
CA LEU A 3 -29.20 15.42 -22.28
C LEU A 3 -27.76 14.95 -22.54
N THR A 4 -26.88 15.76 -23.13
CA THR A 4 -25.51 15.31 -23.52
C THR A 4 -24.39 15.80 -22.60
N LYS A 5 -24.66 16.75 -21.69
CA LYS A 5 -23.62 17.34 -20.82
C LYS A 5 -23.27 16.47 -19.61
N GLU A 6 -24.21 15.67 -19.10
CA GLU A 6 -23.99 14.83 -17.92
C GLU A 6 -23.14 13.59 -18.24
N SER A 7 -23.33 13.00 -19.43
CA SER A 7 -22.59 11.82 -19.88
C SER A 7 -21.10 12.11 -20.11
N GLY A 8 -20.73 13.31 -20.56
CA GLY A 8 -19.33 13.71 -20.76
C GLY A 8 -18.57 13.98 -19.46
N LYS A 9 -19.26 14.49 -18.44
CA LYS A 9 -18.69 14.67 -17.08
C LYS A 9 -18.43 13.34 -16.40
N SER A 10 -19.34 12.38 -16.57
CA SER A 10 -19.19 11.02 -16.03
C SER A 10 -17.98 10.30 -16.65
N LEU A 11 -17.78 10.42 -17.96
CA LEU A 11 -16.62 9.84 -18.66
C LEU A 11 -15.29 10.49 -18.24
N GLN A 12 -15.27 11.82 -18.07
CA GLN A 12 -14.07 12.50 -17.57
C GLN A 12 -13.74 12.10 -16.12
N LEU A 13 -14.76 11.88 -15.29
CA LEU A 13 -14.57 11.43 -13.91
C LEU A 13 -14.00 10.01 -13.86
N SER A 14 -14.49 9.09 -14.71
CA SER A 14 -13.97 7.72 -14.79
C SER A 14 -12.53 7.68 -15.32
N GLN A 15 -12.20 8.48 -16.35
CA GLN A 15 -10.84 8.59 -16.88
C GLN A 15 -9.87 9.19 -15.85
N LYS A 16 -10.32 10.21 -15.09
CA LYS A 16 -9.54 10.79 -14.01
C LYS A 16 -9.33 9.80 -12.86
N MET A 17 -10.33 8.98 -12.54
CA MET A 17 -10.23 7.92 -11.54
C MET A 17 -9.26 6.81 -11.97
N GLN A 18 -9.33 6.38 -13.23
CA GLN A 18 -8.40 5.40 -13.81
C GLN A 18 -6.96 5.91 -13.75
N LYS A 19 -6.71 7.15 -14.19
CA LYS A 19 -5.39 7.76 -14.14
C LYS A 19 -4.84 7.90 -12.72
N LEU A 20 -5.69 8.19 -11.74
CA LEU A 20 -5.30 8.25 -10.32
C LEU A 20 -4.94 6.85 -9.77
N LEU A 21 -5.68 5.81 -10.16
CA LEU A 21 -5.38 4.42 -9.82
C LEU A 21 -4.07 3.96 -10.47
N GLU A 22 -3.88 4.22 -11.76
CA GLU A 22 -2.63 3.92 -12.47
C GLU A 22 -1.44 4.67 -11.86
N THR A 23 -1.64 5.93 -11.46
CA THR A 23 -0.57 6.70 -10.79
C THR A 23 -0.20 6.09 -9.44
N ARG A 24 -1.17 5.62 -8.64
CA ARG A 24 -0.91 4.87 -7.39
C ARG A 24 -0.24 3.52 -7.61
N ILE A 25 -0.55 2.84 -8.71
CA ILE A 25 0.07 1.54 -9.04
C ILE A 25 1.49 1.75 -9.57
N ASN A 26 1.77 2.89 -10.20
CA ASN A 26 3.04 3.21 -10.83
C ASN A 26 3.99 4.06 -9.95
N THR A 27 3.56 4.42 -8.73
CA THR A 27 4.48 4.86 -7.67
C THR A 27 5.23 3.61 -7.21
N THR A 28 6.53 3.56 -7.41
CA THR A 28 7.45 2.48 -7.00
C THR A 28 7.57 2.34 -5.46
N GLU A 29 6.59 2.83 -4.73
CA GLU A 29 6.52 2.82 -3.28
C GLU A 29 5.82 1.51 -2.88
N GLY A 30 6.58 0.62 -2.27
CA GLY A 30 6.07 -0.61 -1.69
C GLY A 30 5.12 -0.33 -0.52
N THR A 31 4.58 -1.40 0.06
CA THR A 31 3.55 -1.33 1.07
C THR A 31 4.13 -1.48 2.47
N TRP A 32 3.67 -0.66 3.41
CA TRP A 32 3.92 -0.87 4.83
C TRP A 32 2.81 -1.75 5.43
N VAL A 33 3.17 -2.89 5.99
CA VAL A 33 2.24 -3.83 6.64
C VAL A 33 2.55 -3.96 8.13
N GLN A 34 1.52 -4.08 8.96
CA GLN A 34 1.66 -4.32 10.40
C GLN A 34 1.64 -5.81 10.71
N CYS A 35 2.49 -6.26 11.63
CA CYS A 35 2.50 -7.63 12.13
C CYS A 35 1.28 -7.91 13.02
N ASP A 36 0.49 -8.93 12.67
CA ASP A 36 -0.66 -9.44 13.44
C ASP A 36 -0.27 -10.24 14.69
N HIS A 37 1.02 -10.38 14.99
CA HIS A 37 1.45 -11.01 16.23
C HIS A 37 1.14 -10.05 17.40
N PRO A 38 0.35 -10.47 18.41
CA PRO A 38 -0.19 -9.60 19.44
C PRO A 38 0.89 -8.85 20.24
N ASP A 39 2.04 -9.50 20.46
CA ASP A 39 3.18 -8.92 21.19
C ASP A 39 4.17 -8.14 20.29
N CYS A 40 3.92 -8.07 18.97
CA CYS A 40 4.85 -7.44 18.03
C CYS A 40 4.36 -6.06 17.58
N ASN A 41 3.22 -6.01 16.87
CA ASN A 41 2.63 -4.79 16.28
C ASN A 41 3.57 -3.91 15.42
N LYS A 42 4.78 -4.37 15.08
CA LYS A 42 5.75 -3.64 14.25
C LYS A 42 5.30 -3.57 12.80
N ARG A 43 5.71 -2.51 12.09
CA ARG A 43 5.45 -2.28 10.67
C ARG A 43 6.68 -2.64 9.85
N ARG A 44 6.46 -3.36 8.74
CA ARG A 44 7.50 -3.80 7.82
C ARG A 44 7.20 -3.27 6.43
N TYR A 45 8.22 -2.75 5.78
CA TYR A 45 8.14 -2.31 4.39
C TYR A 45 8.33 -3.50 3.44
N LEU A 46 7.41 -3.66 2.51
CA LEU A 46 7.43 -4.68 1.47
C LEU A 46 7.64 -4.00 0.12
N ALA A 47 8.91 -3.88 -0.30
CA ALA A 47 9.28 -3.29 -1.58
C ALA A 47 8.66 -4.03 -2.78
N ASP A 48 8.42 -5.33 -2.66
CA ASP A 48 7.84 -6.18 -3.71
C ASP A 48 6.31 -6.11 -3.79
N VAL A 49 5.64 -5.53 -2.78
CA VAL A 49 4.18 -5.52 -2.68
C VAL A 49 3.69 -4.08 -2.78
N ILE A 50 3.05 -3.76 -3.89
CA ILE A 50 2.48 -2.43 -4.12
C ILE A 50 1.01 -2.37 -3.67
N ASP A 51 0.28 -3.48 -3.83
CA ASP A 51 -1.12 -3.56 -3.43
C ASP A 51 -1.28 -4.36 -2.12
N PRO A 52 -1.73 -3.73 -1.02
CA PRO A 52 -2.02 -4.45 0.23
C PRO A 52 -3.10 -5.52 0.07
N SER A 53 -3.93 -5.47 -0.98
CA SER A 53 -4.94 -6.50 -1.23
C SER A 53 -4.36 -7.86 -1.61
N GLU A 54 -3.09 -7.89 -2.04
CA GLU A 54 -2.33 -9.12 -2.34
C GLU A 54 -1.82 -9.81 -1.07
N LEU A 55 -1.86 -9.13 0.07
CA LEU A 55 -1.43 -9.68 1.35
C LEU A 55 -2.49 -10.63 1.92
N PRO A 56 -2.05 -11.66 2.66
CA PRO A 56 -2.97 -12.51 3.41
C PRO A 56 -3.75 -11.70 4.47
N GLU A 57 -4.89 -12.24 4.91
CA GLU A 57 -5.70 -11.63 5.99
C GLU A 57 -4.90 -11.40 7.28
N LYS A 58 -3.94 -12.28 7.56
CA LYS A 58 -3.00 -12.14 8.68
C LYS A 58 -1.58 -12.17 8.16
N TRP A 59 -0.79 -11.18 8.57
CA TRP A 59 0.59 -11.03 8.16
C TRP A 59 1.53 -10.99 9.38
N TYR A 60 2.65 -11.69 9.29
CA TYR A 60 3.63 -11.79 10.38
C TYR A 60 5.02 -11.40 9.89
N CYS A 61 5.88 -10.90 10.79
CA CYS A 61 7.26 -10.53 10.43
C CYS A 61 8.00 -11.67 9.72
N SER A 62 7.78 -12.93 10.10
CA SER A 62 8.37 -14.12 9.44
C SER A 62 8.01 -14.28 7.97
N MET A 63 6.98 -13.59 7.49
CA MET A 63 6.56 -13.57 6.09
C MET A 63 7.26 -12.49 5.27
N ASN A 64 8.05 -11.62 5.92
CA ASN A 64 8.85 -10.63 5.21
C ASN A 64 9.96 -11.33 4.42
N LYS A 65 10.08 -11.01 3.13
CA LYS A 65 11.17 -11.51 2.28
C LYS A 65 12.49 -10.83 2.58
N ASP A 66 12.47 -9.65 3.21
CA ASP A 66 13.68 -8.97 3.64
C ASP A 66 14.28 -9.69 4.87
N PRO A 67 15.44 -10.36 4.74
CA PRO A 67 16.07 -11.07 5.85
C PRO A 67 16.51 -10.16 7.00
N LYS A 68 16.62 -8.85 6.78
CA LYS A 68 16.92 -7.90 7.84
C LYS A 68 15.72 -7.66 8.75
N HIS A 69 14.50 -7.87 8.25
CA HIS A 69 13.26 -7.46 8.89
C HIS A 69 12.23 -8.60 8.94
N ASN A 70 12.69 -9.85 8.86
CA ASN A 70 11.85 -11.05 8.85
C ASN A 70 11.62 -11.69 10.23
N SER A 71 11.91 -10.98 11.32
CA SER A 71 11.63 -11.45 12.68
C SER A 71 10.98 -10.34 13.51
N CYS A 72 10.15 -10.75 14.46
CA CYS A 72 9.54 -9.85 15.45
C CYS A 72 10.57 -9.27 16.43
N GLU A 73 11.72 -9.93 16.56
CA GLU A 73 12.85 -9.53 17.42
C GLU A 73 13.67 -8.38 16.83
N VAL A 74 13.56 -8.13 15.52
CA VAL A 74 14.20 -6.98 14.88
C VAL A 74 13.38 -5.73 15.20
N GLU A 75 14.05 -4.61 15.46
CA GLU A 75 13.41 -3.30 15.63
C GLU A 75 12.71 -2.81 14.34
N GLU A 76 11.73 -1.91 14.48
CA GLU A 76 11.11 -1.21 13.34
C GLU A 76 12.12 -0.23 12.72
N ASP A 77 12.01 0.03 11.41
CA ASP A 77 12.84 1.06 10.77
C ASP A 77 12.50 2.44 11.35
N ASP A 78 13.53 3.17 11.81
CA ASP A 78 13.39 4.59 12.15
C ASP A 78 12.92 5.34 10.91
N GLN A 79 11.61 5.66 10.86
CA GLN A 79 11.12 6.63 9.90
C GLN A 79 11.88 7.93 10.17
N PRO A 80 12.36 8.64 9.13
CA PRO A 80 12.99 9.94 9.36
C PRO A 80 12.00 10.82 10.11
N ASP A 81 12.31 11.13 11.36
CA ASP A 81 11.54 12.08 12.15
C ASP A 81 11.51 13.39 11.35
N ASP A 82 10.30 13.80 10.97
CA ASP A 82 10.01 15.07 10.29
C ASP A 82 10.28 16.20 11.30
N ASP A 83 11.53 16.69 11.37
CA ASP A 83 11.95 17.91 12.11
C ASP A 83 11.76 19.19 11.28
#